data_AF-A0A9X3T822-F1
#
_entry.id   AF-A0A9X3T822-F1
#
_cell.length_a   1.000
_cell.length_b   1.000
_cell.length_c   1.000
_cell.angle_alpha   90.00
_cell.angle_beta   90.00
_cell.angle_gamma   90.00
#
_symmetry.space_group_name_H-M   'P 1'
#
loop_
_entity.id
_entity.type
_entity.pdbx_description
1 polymer ?
#
loop_
_entity_poly.entity_id
_entity_poly.type
_entity_poly.pdbx_seq_one_letter_code
_entity_poly.pdbx_strand_id
1 'polypeptide(L)'
;MRIAIVGAGSIGLAIAWRTAQAGAEVVVHDPDPGSGASRVAAGMIAPVTESHYGEEALGPFMAASADAWPDFARELEAASGLDVGFRDVPTLVVGVEDGDRAEIDRQAELYRFTARNVEPLTARAARKVEPLLSHRVRGGVLAPEDRAVDPRVVHDALLIAAQRAGVEFRAERVEDLSALDADQVVIAAGCGSERFVGEPGEPGEPGEVIASHGGVTGGATELGALGEAGSGAGNTEACVDLAGARREDASAEALRWQLPVRPVRGAVLRLRAVGDQPVPRTTVRGFVKGHPIYIVTRESGEIVVGASSDERGFDRRTGTAGAVHDLLRRAIELVPEIAEYHLDEVSVGFRPGTPDNLPLIGRLDARTVAATGHYRNGIALIPATAAAVAALLAGKDDAVPAAFDPLRFGSPREQRQRPLEGRDQRAEVPFAGSGQRSEAPFSGAPESRVAEGSDSTGVHGPAQGSEVADRTSAQEADS
;
A
#
# COMPACT_ATOMS: atom_id res chain seq x y z
N MET A 1 -19.05 -19.79 -20.80
CA MET A 1 -19.51 -18.70 -19.93
C MET A 1 -18.73 -17.47 -20.32
N ARG A 2 -19.42 -16.37 -20.60
CA ARG A 2 -18.84 -15.09 -20.97
C ARG A 2 -18.78 -14.16 -19.76
N ILE A 3 -17.61 -13.58 -19.52
CA ILE A 3 -17.32 -12.77 -18.34
C ILE A 3 -16.83 -11.40 -18.79
N ALA A 4 -17.47 -10.34 -18.31
CA ALA A 4 -16.96 -8.99 -18.47
C ALA A 4 -16.25 -8.55 -17.18
N ILE A 5 -15.05 -8.00 -17.31
CA ILE A 5 -14.26 -7.48 -16.19
C ILE A 5 -14.07 -5.99 -16.39
N VAL A 6 -14.53 -5.19 -15.42
CA VAL A 6 -14.41 -3.73 -15.46
C VAL A 6 -13.20 -3.31 -14.64
N GLY A 7 -12.16 -2.81 -15.31
CA GLY A 7 -10.88 -2.41 -14.72
C GLY A 7 -9.75 -3.36 -15.06
N ALA A 8 -8.67 -2.81 -15.60
CA ALA A 8 -7.45 -3.49 -16.02
C ALA A 8 -6.26 -3.13 -15.13
N GLY A 9 -6.48 -2.92 -13.83
CA GLY A 9 -5.40 -2.96 -12.84
C GLY A 9 -4.91 -4.39 -12.59
N SER A 10 -3.85 -4.57 -11.80
CA SER A 10 -3.26 -5.91 -11.60
C SER A 10 -4.24 -6.95 -11.03
N ILE A 11 -5.20 -6.53 -10.20
CA ILE A 11 -6.28 -7.40 -9.70
C ILE A 11 -7.18 -7.86 -10.86
N GLY A 12 -7.70 -6.92 -11.66
CA GLY A 12 -8.59 -7.22 -12.78
C GLY A 12 -7.92 -8.09 -13.84
N LEU A 13 -6.67 -7.79 -14.19
CA LEU A 13 -5.88 -8.58 -15.15
C LEU A 13 -5.59 -10.00 -14.63
N ALA A 14 -5.27 -10.16 -13.34
CA ALA A 14 -5.06 -11.48 -12.76
C ALA A 14 -6.35 -12.31 -12.75
N ILE A 15 -7.50 -11.70 -12.43
CA ILE A 15 -8.81 -12.37 -12.54
C ILE A 15 -9.08 -12.77 -13.99
N ALA A 16 -8.85 -11.86 -14.95
CA ALA A 16 -9.04 -12.12 -16.37
C ALA A 16 -8.21 -13.31 -16.84
N TRP A 17 -6.92 -13.33 -16.47
CA TRP A 17 -6.00 -14.38 -16.84
C TRP A 17 -6.41 -15.74 -16.26
N ARG A 18 -6.75 -15.80 -14.96
CA ARG A 18 -7.18 -17.05 -14.29
C ARG A 18 -8.51 -17.57 -14.81
N THR A 19 -9.46 -16.69 -15.10
CA THR A 19 -10.77 -17.10 -15.63
C THR A 19 -10.69 -17.55 -17.09
N ALA A 20 -9.85 -16.91 -17.91
CA ALA A 20 -9.55 -17.36 -19.27
C ALA A 20 -8.86 -18.74 -19.28
N GLN A 21 -7.88 -18.97 -18.39
CA GLN A 21 -7.26 -20.30 -18.21
C GLN A 21 -8.27 -21.39 -17.81
N ALA A 22 -9.34 -21.03 -17.11
CA ALA A 22 -10.43 -21.93 -16.77
C ALA A 22 -11.45 -22.14 -17.93
N GLY A 23 -11.19 -21.57 -19.11
CA GLY A 23 -12.00 -21.75 -20.32
C GLY A 23 -13.17 -20.77 -20.48
N ALA A 24 -13.22 -19.69 -19.69
CA ALA A 24 -14.20 -18.63 -19.91
C ALA A 24 -13.83 -17.74 -21.10
N GLU A 25 -14.84 -17.20 -21.78
CA GLU A 25 -14.66 -16.11 -22.73
C GLU A 25 -14.64 -14.80 -21.94
N VAL A 26 -13.53 -14.06 -22.00
CA VAL A 26 -13.31 -12.91 -21.11
C VAL A 26 -13.10 -11.65 -21.93
N VAL A 27 -13.84 -10.59 -21.57
CA VAL A 27 -13.65 -9.24 -22.09
C VAL A 27 -13.29 -8.31 -20.93
N VAL A 28 -12.17 -7.61 -21.03
CA VAL A 28 -11.73 -6.59 -20.07
C VAL A 28 -12.04 -5.20 -20.63
N HIS A 29 -12.75 -4.39 -19.85
CA HIS A 29 -13.07 -2.99 -20.18
C HIS A 29 -12.27 -2.05 -19.29
N ASP A 30 -11.37 -1.27 -19.88
CA ASP A 30 -10.65 -0.20 -19.21
C ASP A 30 -10.14 0.81 -20.25
N PRO A 31 -10.42 2.12 -20.10
CA PRO A 31 -9.98 3.13 -21.07
C PRO A 31 -8.47 3.35 -21.10
N ASP A 32 -7.75 3.03 -20.03
CA ASP A 32 -6.31 3.28 -19.88
C ASP A 32 -5.66 2.24 -18.94
N PRO A 33 -5.42 1.00 -19.41
CA PRO A 33 -4.87 -0.09 -18.61
C PRO A 33 -3.54 0.27 -17.91
N GLY A 34 -3.53 0.16 -16.59
CA GLY A 34 -2.32 0.43 -15.78
C GLY A 34 -2.12 1.87 -15.33
N SER A 35 -3.00 2.80 -15.73
CA SER A 35 -3.00 4.20 -15.26
C SER A 35 -3.32 4.39 -13.77
N GLY A 36 -3.76 3.33 -13.09
CA GLY A 36 -4.15 3.34 -11.68
C GLY A 36 -3.02 3.06 -10.69
N ALA A 37 -3.42 2.66 -9.47
CA ALA A 37 -2.51 2.41 -8.34
C ALA A 37 -1.43 1.34 -8.62
N SER A 38 -1.69 0.39 -9.51
CA SER A 38 -0.84 -0.76 -9.82
C SER A 38 0.59 -0.35 -10.16
N ARG A 39 0.79 0.64 -11.05
CA ARG A 39 2.13 1.07 -11.49
C ARG A 39 2.86 1.99 -10.51
N VAL A 40 2.15 2.60 -9.57
CA VAL A 40 2.72 3.47 -8.53
C VAL A 40 3.12 2.68 -7.28
N ALA A 41 2.53 1.50 -7.07
CA ALA A 41 2.82 0.66 -5.92
C ALA A 41 4.33 0.36 -5.76
N ALA A 42 4.74 0.10 -4.52
CA ALA A 42 6.11 -0.30 -4.20
C ALA A 42 6.34 -1.82 -4.28
N GLY A 43 5.30 -2.62 -4.54
CA GLY A 43 5.45 -4.05 -4.81
C GLY A 43 5.93 -4.89 -3.63
N MET A 44 5.73 -4.46 -2.39
CA MET A 44 5.99 -5.31 -1.23
C MET A 44 4.94 -6.44 -1.17
N ILE A 45 5.39 -7.64 -0.83
CA ILE A 45 4.56 -8.80 -0.49
C ILE A 45 4.92 -9.13 0.96
N ALA A 46 4.33 -8.38 1.88
CA ALA A 46 4.79 -8.32 3.26
C ALA A 46 3.69 -8.71 4.26
N PRO A 47 3.26 -9.99 4.27
CA PRO A 47 2.19 -10.46 5.17
C PRO A 47 2.53 -10.23 6.65
N VAL A 48 3.81 -10.19 7.00
CA VAL A 48 4.23 -9.88 8.36
C VAL A 48 4.17 -8.38 8.58
N THR A 49 5.02 -7.62 7.88
CA THR A 49 5.24 -6.22 8.26
C THR A 49 4.10 -5.28 7.84
N GLU A 50 3.22 -5.67 6.90
CA GLU A 50 2.00 -4.92 6.55
C GLU A 50 0.76 -5.32 7.37
N SER A 51 0.90 -6.18 8.38
CA SER A 51 -0.18 -6.50 9.32
C SER A 51 -0.49 -5.32 10.26
N HIS A 52 -1.78 -5.06 10.46
CA HIS A 52 -2.28 -4.01 11.36
C HIS A 52 -3.36 -4.57 12.31
N TYR A 53 -3.50 -3.96 13.49
CA TYR A 53 -4.56 -4.31 14.44
C TYR A 53 -5.94 -4.02 13.83
N GLY A 54 -6.93 -4.88 14.09
CA GLY A 54 -8.28 -4.76 13.53
C GLY A 54 -8.44 -5.34 12.12
N GLU A 55 -7.40 -5.99 11.59
CA GLU A 55 -7.41 -6.65 10.27
C GLU A 55 -7.26 -8.17 10.40
N GLU A 56 -7.89 -8.77 11.41
CA GLU A 56 -7.74 -10.19 11.77
C GLU A 56 -8.14 -11.14 10.65
N ALA A 57 -9.16 -10.75 9.85
CA ALA A 57 -9.58 -11.51 8.67
C ALA A 57 -8.61 -11.38 7.48
N LEU A 58 -7.86 -10.27 7.42
CA LEU A 58 -6.92 -10.00 6.32
C LEU A 58 -5.61 -10.75 6.48
N GLY A 59 -5.11 -10.90 7.70
CA GLY A 59 -3.83 -11.55 7.98
C GLY A 59 -3.69 -12.94 7.33
N PRO A 60 -4.58 -13.91 7.64
CA PRO A 60 -4.54 -15.24 7.04
C PRO A 60 -4.68 -15.24 5.51
N PHE A 61 -5.55 -14.37 4.97
CA PHE A 61 -5.75 -14.26 3.53
C PHE A 61 -4.50 -13.71 2.82
N MET A 62 -3.86 -12.69 3.41
CA MET A 62 -2.61 -12.14 2.89
C MET A 62 -1.45 -13.13 3.01
N ALA A 63 -1.37 -13.89 4.11
CA ALA A 63 -0.39 -14.95 4.27
C ALA A 63 -0.56 -16.04 3.21
N ALA A 64 -1.78 -16.52 2.97
CA ALA A 64 -2.04 -17.50 1.91
C ALA A 64 -1.70 -16.95 0.51
N SER A 65 -1.98 -15.66 0.26
CA SER A 65 -1.59 -15.00 -0.97
C SER A 65 -0.07 -14.93 -1.15
N ALA A 66 0.66 -14.61 -0.07
CA ALA A 66 2.12 -14.61 -0.05
C ALA A 66 2.72 -15.99 -0.32
N ASP A 67 2.13 -17.07 0.20
CA ASP A 67 2.58 -18.44 -0.08
C ASP A 67 2.34 -18.85 -1.54
N ALA A 68 1.31 -18.29 -2.18
CA ALA A 68 0.99 -18.55 -3.58
C ALA A 68 1.85 -17.75 -4.57
N TRP A 69 2.50 -16.67 -4.12
CA TRP A 69 3.25 -15.76 -4.99
C TRP A 69 4.41 -16.40 -5.76
N PRO A 70 5.25 -17.28 -5.19
CA PRO A 70 6.34 -17.92 -5.95
C PRO A 70 5.85 -18.70 -7.18
N ASP A 71 4.80 -19.49 -7.01
CA ASP A 71 4.20 -20.26 -8.10
C ASP A 71 3.48 -19.35 -9.09
N PHE A 72 2.76 -18.36 -8.59
CA PHE A 72 2.10 -17.36 -9.43
C PHE A 72 3.10 -16.59 -10.30
N ALA A 73 4.23 -16.17 -9.74
CA ALA A 73 5.30 -15.49 -10.46
C ALA A 73 5.87 -16.39 -11.56
N ARG A 74 6.27 -17.62 -11.23
CA ARG A 74 6.80 -18.59 -12.20
C ARG A 74 5.84 -18.86 -13.36
N GLU A 75 4.55 -19.02 -13.08
CA GLU A 75 3.53 -19.20 -14.12
C GLU A 75 3.34 -17.94 -14.98
N LEU A 76 3.36 -16.77 -14.36
CA LEU A 76 3.20 -15.48 -15.04
C LEU A 76 4.40 -15.17 -15.94
N GLU A 77 5.61 -15.45 -15.48
CA GLU A 77 6.84 -15.33 -16.25
C GLU A 77 6.82 -16.29 -17.44
N ALA A 78 6.39 -17.54 -17.25
CA ALA A 78 6.24 -18.50 -18.34
C ALA A 78 5.18 -18.07 -19.37
N ALA A 79 4.07 -17.49 -18.92
CA ALA A 79 2.99 -17.05 -19.79
C ALA A 79 3.34 -15.75 -20.56
N SER A 80 4.07 -14.83 -19.95
CA SER A 80 4.38 -13.51 -20.51
C SER A 80 5.75 -13.43 -21.20
N GLY A 81 6.73 -14.19 -20.72
CA GLY A 81 8.14 -14.10 -21.10
C GLY A 81 8.89 -12.95 -20.41
N LEU A 82 8.29 -12.29 -19.41
CA LEU A 82 8.93 -11.22 -18.63
C LEU A 82 9.28 -11.73 -17.23
N ASP A 83 10.49 -11.44 -16.74
CA ASP A 83 10.86 -11.59 -15.33
C ASP A 83 10.10 -10.54 -14.51
N VAL A 84 9.24 -10.98 -13.58
CA VAL A 84 8.35 -10.07 -12.84
C VAL A 84 9.04 -9.41 -11.63
N GLY A 85 10.35 -9.66 -11.47
CA GLY A 85 11.15 -9.14 -10.40
C GLY A 85 10.77 -9.72 -9.04
N PHE A 86 10.24 -10.96 -8.98
CA PHE A 86 9.92 -11.62 -7.72
C PHE A 86 11.21 -11.96 -6.97
N ARG A 87 11.37 -11.40 -5.76
CA ARG A 87 12.58 -11.54 -4.96
C ARG A 87 12.31 -12.11 -3.59
N ASP A 88 13.13 -13.10 -3.25
CA ASP A 88 13.33 -13.55 -1.87
C ASP A 88 14.23 -12.55 -1.11
N VAL A 89 13.67 -11.36 -0.87
CA VAL A 89 14.32 -10.28 -0.15
C VAL A 89 13.57 -10.00 1.14
N PRO A 90 14.20 -10.17 2.32
CA PRO A 90 13.51 -10.00 3.58
C PRO A 90 13.20 -8.53 3.84
N THR A 91 12.27 -8.29 4.76
CA THR A 91 11.95 -6.93 5.22
C THR A 91 12.54 -6.67 6.60
N LEU A 92 13.30 -5.59 6.72
CA LEU A 92 13.88 -5.12 7.97
C LEU A 92 13.15 -3.85 8.43
N VAL A 93 12.44 -3.94 9.56
CA VAL A 93 11.74 -2.81 10.17
C VAL A 93 12.62 -2.16 11.24
N VAL A 94 12.94 -0.87 11.11
CA VAL A 94 13.88 -0.15 12.00
C VAL A 94 13.34 1.20 12.48
N GLY A 95 13.86 1.68 13.60
CA GLY A 95 13.51 2.98 14.19
C GLY A 95 14.75 3.76 14.62
N VAL A 96 14.67 5.09 14.64
CA VAL A 96 15.81 5.97 14.98
C VAL A 96 15.70 6.63 16.35
N GLU A 97 14.51 6.63 16.94
CA GLU A 97 14.24 7.12 18.30
C GLU A 97 13.62 6.04 19.19
N ASP A 98 13.61 6.27 20.50
CA ASP A 98 13.07 5.29 21.46
C ASP A 98 11.56 5.10 21.28
N GLY A 99 10.84 6.15 20.86
CA GLY A 99 9.43 6.06 20.49
C GLY A 99 9.19 5.19 19.25
N ASP A 100 10.04 5.33 18.22
CA ASP A 100 10.00 4.48 17.03
C ASP A 100 10.26 3.01 17.40
N ARG A 101 11.20 2.78 18.31
CA ARG A 101 11.52 1.44 18.80
C ARG A 101 10.34 0.81 19.54
N ALA A 102 9.70 1.55 20.44
CA ALA A 102 8.52 1.08 21.16
C ALA A 102 7.37 0.73 20.20
N GLU A 103 7.18 1.51 19.14
CA GLU A 103 6.20 1.22 18.09
C GLU A 103 6.50 -0.11 17.37
N ILE A 104 7.77 -0.35 17.01
CA ILE A 104 8.18 -1.58 16.35
C ILE A 104 8.00 -2.79 17.27
N ASP A 105 8.39 -2.68 18.54
CA ASP A 105 8.24 -3.77 19.50
C ASP A 105 6.76 -4.11 19.72
N ARG A 106 5.88 -3.10 19.74
CA ARG A 106 4.42 -3.29 19.76
C ARG A 106 3.90 -4.01 18.51
N GLN A 107 4.31 -3.56 17.32
CA GLN A 107 3.92 -4.24 16.07
C GLN A 107 4.47 -5.68 15.98
N ALA A 108 5.65 -5.92 16.55
CA ALA A 108 6.24 -7.25 16.60
C ALA A 108 5.39 -8.26 17.37
N GLU A 109 4.57 -7.82 18.33
CA GLU A 109 3.59 -8.69 18.98
C GLU A 109 2.52 -9.15 18.00
N LEU A 110 1.99 -8.24 17.18
CA LEU A 110 1.05 -8.60 16.11
C LEU A 110 1.68 -9.55 15.09
N TYR A 111 2.93 -9.30 14.71
CA TYR A 111 3.67 -10.14 13.77
C TYR A 111 3.80 -11.58 14.24
N ARG A 112 3.96 -11.83 15.56
CA ARG A 112 4.03 -13.19 16.10
C ARG A 112 2.72 -13.98 15.89
N PHE A 113 1.60 -13.29 15.72
CA PHE A 113 0.31 -13.94 15.44
C PHE A 113 0.10 -14.28 13.96
N THR A 114 0.98 -13.88 13.05
CA THR A 114 0.87 -14.22 11.62
C THR A 114 1.34 -15.64 11.30
N ALA A 115 1.71 -16.44 12.31
CA ALA A 115 2.29 -17.78 12.17
C ALA A 115 3.57 -17.83 11.31
N ARG A 116 4.27 -16.70 11.16
CA ARG A 116 5.52 -16.55 10.40
C ARG A 116 6.67 -16.12 11.30
N ASN A 117 7.90 -16.33 10.86
CA ASN A 117 9.09 -15.99 11.63
C ASN A 117 9.29 -14.47 11.72
N VAL A 118 9.69 -14.02 12.91
CA VAL A 118 9.90 -12.62 13.25
C VAL A 118 11.07 -12.55 14.21
N GLU A 119 12.16 -11.91 13.78
CA GLU A 119 13.42 -11.92 14.52
C GLU A 119 13.70 -10.52 15.10
N PRO A 120 13.61 -10.34 16.43
CA PRO A 120 14.01 -9.09 17.06
C PRO A 120 15.51 -8.86 16.94
N LEU A 121 15.91 -7.68 16.49
CA LEU A 121 17.30 -7.30 16.28
C LEU A 121 17.72 -6.13 17.18
N THR A 122 18.93 -6.26 17.73
CA THR A 122 19.67 -5.12 18.27
C THR A 122 20.11 -4.19 17.15
N ALA A 123 20.42 -2.93 17.46
CA ALA A 123 20.98 -1.99 16.49
C ALA A 123 22.22 -2.53 15.74
N ARG A 124 23.09 -3.24 16.47
CA ARG A 124 24.29 -3.86 15.88
C ARG A 124 23.93 -5.00 14.93
N ALA A 125 22.94 -5.83 15.29
CA ALA A 125 22.50 -6.93 14.43
C ALA A 125 21.77 -6.40 13.18
N ALA A 126 20.92 -5.39 13.31
CA ALA A 126 20.26 -4.73 12.18
C ALA A 126 21.28 -4.19 11.17
N ARG A 127 22.35 -3.51 11.62
CA ARG A 127 23.45 -3.05 10.74
C ARG A 127 24.30 -4.17 10.13
N LYS A 128 24.29 -5.38 10.69
CA LYS A 128 24.93 -6.53 10.04
C LYS A 128 24.09 -7.05 8.88
N VAL A 129 22.76 -7.02 9.03
CA VAL A 129 21.81 -7.40 7.98
C VAL A 129 21.82 -6.35 6.87
N GLU A 130 21.71 -5.07 7.24
CA GLU A 130 21.75 -3.94 6.31
C GLU A 130 22.86 -2.95 6.70
N PRO A 131 24.06 -3.07 6.09
CA PRO A 131 25.20 -2.21 6.38
C PRO A 131 24.99 -0.73 6.09
N LEU A 132 24.05 -0.38 5.20
CA LEU A 132 23.78 1.01 4.84
C LEU A 132 22.89 1.75 5.85
N LEU A 133 22.41 1.06 6.90
CA LEU A 133 21.63 1.70 7.95
C LEU A 133 22.46 2.74 8.73
N SER A 134 21.82 3.86 9.02
CA SER A 134 22.32 4.91 9.89
C SER A 134 22.73 4.38 11.28
N HIS A 135 23.79 4.97 11.83
CA HIS A 135 24.21 4.71 13.21
C HIS A 135 23.14 5.14 14.24
N ARG A 136 22.17 5.97 13.84
CA ARG A 136 21.05 6.40 14.68
C ARG A 136 20.06 5.28 14.97
N VAL A 137 19.97 4.27 14.09
CA VAL A 137 19.04 3.14 14.24
C VAL A 137 19.22 2.46 15.62
N ARG A 138 18.10 2.32 16.34
CA ARG A 138 17.99 1.78 17.70
C ARG A 138 17.61 0.29 17.74
N GLY A 139 17.71 -0.39 16.60
CA GLY A 139 17.33 -1.79 16.42
C GLY A 139 16.05 -1.92 15.62
N GLY A 140 15.46 -3.11 15.64
CA GLY A 140 14.36 -3.41 14.75
C GLY A 140 13.92 -4.86 14.79
N VAL A 141 13.20 -5.26 13.76
CA VAL A 141 12.70 -6.62 13.56
C VAL A 141 12.95 -7.02 12.11
N LEU A 142 13.42 -8.25 11.90
CA LEU A 142 13.56 -8.85 10.59
C LEU A 142 12.39 -9.82 10.34
N ALA A 143 11.73 -9.64 9.21
CA ALA A 143 10.74 -10.56 8.66
C ALA A 143 11.39 -11.29 7.47
N PRO A 144 11.95 -12.50 7.68
CA PRO A 144 12.69 -13.22 6.65
C PRO A 144 11.80 -13.79 5.55
N GLU A 145 10.48 -13.84 5.77
CA GLU A 145 9.48 -14.39 4.83
C GLU A 145 8.74 -13.32 4.02
N ASP A 146 8.93 -12.03 4.33
CA ASP A 146 8.42 -10.96 3.48
C ASP A 146 9.22 -10.94 2.15
N ARG A 147 8.56 -10.54 1.07
CA ARG A 147 9.10 -10.58 -0.30
C ARG A 147 8.81 -9.26 -1.01
N ALA A 148 9.33 -9.10 -2.23
CA ALA A 148 8.97 -7.99 -3.10
C ALA A 148 8.92 -8.40 -4.57
N VAL A 149 8.20 -7.63 -5.37
CA VAL A 149 8.09 -7.73 -6.84
C VAL A 149 8.26 -6.35 -7.47
N ASP A 150 8.48 -6.29 -8.79
CA ASP A 150 8.29 -5.06 -9.55
C ASP A 150 6.83 -4.98 -10.05
N PRO A 151 5.99 -4.10 -9.47
CA PRO A 151 4.58 -4.05 -9.82
C PRO A 151 4.31 -3.48 -11.22
N ARG A 152 5.26 -2.72 -11.80
CA ARG A 152 5.15 -2.27 -13.20
C ARG A 152 5.32 -3.45 -14.14
N VAL A 153 6.35 -4.27 -13.91
CA VAL A 153 6.59 -5.46 -14.73
C VAL A 153 5.55 -6.54 -14.50
N VAL A 154 5.09 -6.75 -13.26
CA VAL A 154 3.94 -7.63 -12.96
C VAL A 154 2.71 -7.21 -13.75
N HIS A 155 2.40 -5.91 -13.80
CA HIS A 155 1.26 -5.40 -14.56
C HIS A 155 1.41 -5.70 -16.07
N ASP A 156 2.58 -5.41 -16.65
CA ASP A 156 2.87 -5.68 -18.06
C ASP A 156 2.82 -7.17 -18.38
N ALA A 157 3.38 -8.00 -17.51
CA ALA A 157 3.33 -9.45 -17.62
C ALA A 157 1.89 -9.98 -17.57
N LEU A 158 1.05 -9.46 -16.67
CA LEU A 158 -0.37 -9.83 -16.57
C LEU A 158 -1.14 -9.44 -17.82
N LEU A 159 -0.89 -8.26 -18.37
CA LEU A 159 -1.51 -7.82 -19.61
C LEU A 159 -1.17 -8.76 -20.77
N ILE A 160 0.12 -9.08 -20.94
CA ILE A 160 0.59 -10.01 -21.98
C ILE A 160 0.01 -11.42 -21.76
N ALA A 161 0.04 -11.92 -20.52
CA ALA A 161 -0.45 -13.25 -20.20
C ALA A 161 -1.97 -13.38 -20.44
N ALA A 162 -2.75 -12.36 -20.10
CA ALA A 162 -4.17 -12.31 -20.39
C ALA A 162 -4.44 -12.28 -21.91
N GLN A 163 -3.72 -11.44 -22.67
CA GLN A 163 -3.83 -11.39 -24.14
C GLN A 163 -3.52 -12.76 -24.78
N ARG A 164 -2.43 -13.40 -24.36
CA ARG A 164 -2.04 -14.74 -24.85
C ARG A 164 -3.02 -15.85 -24.45
N ALA A 165 -3.75 -15.66 -23.35
CA ALA A 165 -4.84 -16.54 -22.94
C ALA A 165 -6.15 -16.29 -23.71
N GLY A 166 -6.18 -15.34 -24.65
CA GLY A 166 -7.35 -15.05 -25.49
C GLY A 166 -8.34 -14.04 -24.89
N VAL A 167 -7.93 -13.28 -23.86
CA VAL A 167 -8.76 -12.21 -23.30
C VAL A 167 -8.88 -11.05 -24.30
N GLU A 168 -10.11 -10.62 -24.58
CA GLU A 168 -10.39 -9.43 -25.39
C GLU A 168 -10.28 -8.17 -24.53
N PHE A 169 -9.70 -7.09 -25.07
CA PHE A 169 -9.57 -5.81 -24.39
C PHE A 169 -10.35 -4.73 -25.12
N ARG A 170 -11.15 -3.96 -24.36
CA ARG A 170 -11.88 -2.80 -24.85
C ARG A 170 -11.42 -1.55 -24.11
N ALA A 171 -10.86 -0.62 -24.89
CA ALA A 171 -10.39 0.68 -24.40
C ALA A 171 -11.57 1.64 -24.16
N GLU A 172 -12.52 1.22 -23.32
CA GLU A 172 -13.74 1.96 -23.07
C GLU A 172 -14.05 2.03 -21.57
N ARG A 173 -14.73 3.10 -21.19
CA ARG A 173 -15.26 3.26 -19.85
C ARG A 173 -16.65 2.65 -19.79
N VAL A 174 -16.88 1.81 -18.78
CA VAL A 174 -18.20 1.27 -18.49
C VAL A 174 -18.95 2.19 -17.53
N GLU A 175 -20.07 2.74 -17.99
CA GLU A 175 -20.98 3.55 -17.17
C GLU A 175 -22.18 2.71 -16.66
N ASP A 176 -22.60 1.70 -17.41
CA ASP A 176 -23.72 0.81 -17.07
C ASP A 176 -23.32 -0.67 -17.21
N LEU A 177 -23.36 -1.40 -16.10
CA LEU A 177 -23.01 -2.83 -16.06
C LEU A 177 -24.09 -3.71 -16.71
N SER A 178 -25.34 -3.24 -16.78
CA SER A 178 -26.46 -3.98 -17.38
C SER A 178 -26.36 -4.06 -18.90
N ALA A 179 -25.71 -3.07 -19.52
CA ALA A 179 -25.48 -3.00 -20.96
C ALA A 179 -24.36 -3.95 -21.46
N LEU A 180 -23.56 -4.52 -20.55
CA LEU A 180 -22.49 -5.44 -20.92
C LEU A 180 -23.07 -6.78 -21.38
N ASP A 181 -22.64 -7.26 -22.55
CA ASP A 181 -23.01 -8.58 -23.08
C ASP A 181 -22.15 -9.67 -22.42
N ALA A 182 -22.57 -10.13 -21.23
CA ALA A 182 -21.88 -11.16 -20.45
C ALA A 182 -22.80 -11.88 -19.45
N ASP A 183 -22.51 -13.17 -19.20
CA ASP A 183 -23.21 -14.01 -18.22
C ASP A 183 -22.87 -13.61 -16.77
N GLN A 184 -21.64 -13.15 -16.54
CA GLN A 184 -21.14 -12.64 -15.26
C GLN A 184 -20.34 -11.36 -15.47
N VAL A 185 -20.34 -10.48 -14.47
CA VAL A 185 -19.61 -9.21 -14.46
C VAL A 185 -18.74 -9.12 -13.21
N VAL A 186 -17.48 -8.72 -13.36
CA VAL A 186 -16.57 -8.45 -12.24
C VAL A 186 -16.21 -6.97 -12.19
N ILE A 187 -16.44 -6.33 -11.05
CA ILE A 187 -16.01 -4.95 -10.79
C ILE A 187 -14.63 -4.97 -10.13
N ALA A 188 -13.59 -4.64 -10.88
CA ALA A 188 -12.18 -4.56 -10.45
C ALA A 188 -11.54 -3.18 -10.74
N ALA A 189 -12.36 -2.13 -10.83
CA ALA A 189 -11.97 -0.79 -11.28
C ALA A 189 -11.22 0.06 -10.23
N GLY A 190 -10.69 -0.53 -9.16
CA GLY A 190 -10.00 0.18 -8.09
C GLY A 190 -10.84 1.33 -7.52
N CYS A 191 -10.28 2.54 -7.44
CA CYS A 191 -11.04 3.72 -6.98
C CYS A 191 -12.21 4.06 -7.90
N GLY A 192 -12.17 3.65 -9.17
CA GLY A 192 -13.27 3.82 -10.10
C GLY A 192 -14.51 3.00 -9.74
N SER A 193 -14.42 2.03 -8.82
CA SER A 193 -15.56 1.21 -8.39
C SER A 193 -16.64 2.01 -7.65
N GLU A 194 -16.29 3.16 -7.06
CA GLU A 194 -17.23 4.05 -6.39
C GLU A 194 -18.31 4.62 -7.33
N ARG A 195 -18.09 4.58 -8.66
CA ARG A 195 -19.07 5.10 -9.63
C ARG A 195 -20.30 4.22 -9.77
N PHE A 196 -20.19 2.95 -9.40
CA PHE A 196 -21.30 2.00 -9.42
C PHE A 196 -22.22 2.17 -8.18
N VAL A 197 -22.17 3.36 -7.56
CA VAL A 197 -22.99 3.82 -6.43
C VAL A 197 -24.25 4.51 -6.93
N GLY A 198 -25.42 4.05 -6.50
CA GLY A 198 -26.70 4.71 -6.78
C GLY A 198 -27.13 5.71 -5.69
N GLU A 199 -27.70 6.85 -6.09
CA GLU A 199 -28.70 7.56 -5.27
C GLU A 199 -30.11 7.17 -5.78
N PRO A 200 -31.11 7.00 -4.89
CA PRO A 200 -32.47 6.67 -5.33
C PRO A 200 -33.11 7.87 -6.03
N GLY A 201 -33.47 7.72 -7.30
CA GLY A 201 -34.40 8.64 -7.96
C GLY A 201 -35.79 8.51 -7.33
N GLU A 202 -36.38 9.62 -6.88
CA GLU A 202 -37.82 9.66 -6.65
C GLU A 202 -38.54 9.49 -7.99
N PRO A 203 -39.63 8.70 -8.06
CA PRO A 203 -40.41 8.57 -9.29
C PRO A 203 -41.08 9.91 -9.61
N GLY A 204 -40.54 10.63 -10.59
CA GLY A 204 -41.19 11.79 -11.18
C GLY A 204 -42.37 11.34 -12.05
N GLU A 205 -43.54 11.96 -11.84
CA GLU A 205 -44.73 11.75 -12.66
C GLU A 205 -44.47 12.05 -14.16
N PRO A 206 -45.17 11.38 -15.09
CA PRO A 206 -44.91 11.51 -16.51
C PRO A 206 -45.31 12.91 -17.03
N GLY A 207 -44.30 13.74 -17.32
CA GLY A 207 -44.44 15.07 -17.90
C GLY A 207 -43.77 15.18 -19.27
N GLU A 208 -44.61 15.16 -20.31
CA GLU A 208 -44.52 15.80 -21.63
C GLU A 208 -43.15 15.96 -22.35
N VAL A 209 -43.06 15.29 -23.50
CA VAL A 209 -41.99 15.41 -24.51
C VAL A 209 -42.02 16.79 -25.15
N ILE A 210 -40.91 17.52 -25.08
CA ILE A 210 -40.62 18.64 -25.99
C ILE A 210 -39.35 18.31 -26.78
N ALA A 211 -39.54 18.10 -28.08
CA ALA A 211 -38.46 17.91 -29.04
C ALA A 211 -37.77 19.25 -29.37
N SER A 212 -36.44 19.24 -29.46
CA SER A 212 -35.73 20.16 -30.35
C SER A 212 -34.47 19.51 -30.92
N HIS A 213 -34.36 19.60 -32.24
CA HIS A 213 -33.35 19.01 -33.11
C HIS A 213 -32.01 19.77 -33.11
N GLY A 214 -30.96 19.04 -33.53
CA GLY A 214 -29.77 19.57 -34.23
C GLY A 214 -28.47 19.22 -33.51
N GLY A 215 -27.44 18.62 -34.10
CA GLY A 215 -27.17 18.21 -35.47
C GLY A 215 -25.85 17.42 -35.48
N VAL A 216 -25.73 16.55 -36.47
CA VAL A 216 -24.61 15.61 -36.73
C VAL A 216 -23.37 16.33 -37.27
N THR A 217 -22.17 15.82 -36.94
CA THR A 217 -21.00 15.47 -37.82
C THR A 217 -19.79 15.26 -36.89
N GLY A 218 -18.98 14.19 -36.89
CA GLY A 218 -18.60 13.21 -37.92
C GLY A 218 -17.06 13.21 -37.99
N GLY A 219 -16.40 12.05 -37.85
CA GLY A 219 -14.96 11.91 -38.17
C GLY A 219 -14.21 10.84 -37.39
N ALA A 220 -14.03 9.67 -38.02
CA ALA A 220 -13.13 8.60 -37.61
C ALA A 220 -11.77 8.74 -38.31
N THR A 221 -10.65 8.37 -37.65
CA THR A 221 -9.56 7.58 -38.28
C THR A 221 -8.48 7.08 -37.29
N GLU A 222 -8.23 5.77 -37.39
CA GLU A 222 -6.96 5.01 -37.42
C GLU A 222 -5.83 5.20 -36.38
N LEU A 223 -5.56 4.08 -35.69
CA LEU A 223 -4.33 3.76 -34.96
C LEU A 223 -3.20 3.39 -35.93
N GLY A 224 -2.11 4.17 -35.90
CA GLY A 224 -0.88 3.93 -36.65
C GLY A 224 0.29 3.49 -35.77
N ALA A 225 0.85 2.33 -36.15
CA ALA A 225 2.22 1.82 -35.99
C ALA A 225 3.17 2.38 -34.90
N LEU A 226 3.68 1.44 -34.09
CA LEU A 226 4.86 1.55 -33.23
C LEU A 226 6.12 1.83 -34.06
N GLY A 227 6.83 2.91 -33.72
CA GLY A 227 8.11 3.30 -34.31
C GLY A 227 9.10 3.79 -33.24
N GLU A 228 10.29 3.22 -33.31
CA GLU A 228 11.57 3.37 -32.61
C GLU A 228 11.83 4.55 -31.63
N ALA A 229 12.54 4.18 -30.55
CA ALA A 229 13.00 5.01 -29.46
C ALA A 229 14.11 5.99 -29.87
N GLY A 230 13.92 7.27 -29.54
CA GLY A 230 14.94 8.32 -29.53
C GLY A 230 15.00 8.98 -28.16
N SER A 231 16.22 9.15 -27.64
CA SER A 231 16.56 9.67 -26.31
C SER A 231 16.23 11.15 -26.11
N GLY A 232 15.71 11.50 -24.93
CA GLY A 232 15.91 12.82 -24.31
C GLY A 232 14.64 13.55 -23.84
N ALA A 233 14.61 13.80 -22.52
CA ALA A 233 13.84 14.83 -21.79
C ALA A 233 12.36 14.55 -21.47
N GLY A 234 12.10 14.33 -20.17
CA GLY A 234 10.88 14.75 -19.48
C GLY A 234 9.59 14.02 -19.85
N ASN A 235 9.46 12.74 -19.46
CA ASN A 235 8.17 12.05 -19.47
C ASN A 235 7.29 12.58 -18.33
N THR A 236 6.52 13.62 -18.61
CA THR A 236 5.25 13.86 -17.93
C THR A 236 4.23 12.91 -18.58
N GLU A 237 4.09 11.71 -18.03
CA GLU A 237 3.08 10.75 -18.51
C GLU A 237 1.68 11.29 -18.21
N ALA A 238 0.92 11.54 -19.28
CA ALA A 238 -0.47 11.92 -19.21
C ALA A 238 -1.33 10.67 -18.91
N CYS A 239 -1.73 10.48 -17.65
CA CYS A 239 -2.72 9.48 -17.25
C CYS A 239 -4.15 10.03 -17.44
N VAL A 240 -5.01 9.23 -18.07
CA VAL A 240 -6.37 9.61 -18.45
C VAL A 240 -7.27 9.77 -17.22
N ASP A 241 -8.11 10.78 -17.27
CA ASP A 241 -8.99 11.22 -16.19
C ASP A 241 -10.08 10.20 -15.85
N LEU A 242 -9.89 9.38 -14.80
CA LEU A 242 -10.94 8.49 -14.27
C LEU A 242 -12.05 9.18 -13.45
N ALA A 243 -12.01 10.51 -13.28
CA ALA A 243 -12.94 11.27 -12.44
C ALA A 243 -13.46 12.52 -13.18
N GLY A 244 -14.28 12.29 -14.21
CA GLY A 244 -14.77 13.38 -15.06
C GLY A 244 -15.93 12.98 -15.97
N ALA A 245 -17.01 12.42 -15.42
CA ALA A 245 -18.30 12.46 -16.09
C ALA A 245 -19.20 13.38 -15.26
N ARG A 246 -19.63 14.51 -15.86
CA ARG A 246 -20.71 15.31 -15.27
C ARG A 246 -21.97 14.46 -15.28
N ARG A 247 -22.67 14.46 -14.14
CA ARG A 247 -23.92 13.71 -13.89
C ARG A 247 -25.07 14.33 -14.67
N GLU A 248 -25.15 14.07 -15.96
CA GLU A 248 -26.39 14.24 -16.72
C GLU A 248 -26.54 12.97 -17.57
N ASP A 249 -27.64 12.25 -17.35
CA ASP A 249 -28.13 11.10 -18.13
C ASP A 249 -27.67 9.67 -17.77
N ALA A 250 -27.57 9.32 -16.48
CA ALA A 250 -27.68 7.92 -16.05
C ALA A 250 -29.17 7.58 -15.83
N SER A 251 -29.72 6.66 -16.62
CA SER A 251 -31.08 6.15 -16.46
C SER A 251 -31.30 5.59 -15.04
N ALA A 252 -32.44 5.95 -14.43
CA ALA A 252 -32.74 5.77 -13.01
C ALA A 252 -32.83 4.31 -12.50
N GLU A 253 -32.59 3.30 -13.35
CA GLU A 253 -32.69 1.87 -12.99
C GLU A 253 -31.32 1.15 -12.86
N ALA A 254 -30.21 1.79 -13.24
CA ALA A 254 -28.94 1.10 -13.50
C ALA A 254 -27.96 0.94 -12.32
N LEU A 255 -28.20 1.57 -11.15
CA LEU A 255 -27.21 1.63 -10.07
C LEU A 255 -27.77 1.12 -8.73
N ARG A 256 -27.47 -0.15 -8.39
CA ARG A 256 -28.10 -0.86 -7.25
C ARG A 256 -27.26 -0.94 -5.98
N TRP A 257 -25.93 -0.85 -6.05
CA TRP A 257 -25.05 -1.16 -4.90
C TRP A 257 -24.33 0.07 -4.37
N GLN A 258 -23.86 0.01 -3.12
CA GLN A 258 -22.91 0.97 -2.58
C GLN A 258 -21.57 0.28 -2.40
N LEU A 259 -20.58 0.65 -3.20
CA LEU A 259 -19.19 0.28 -2.95
C LEU A 259 -18.49 1.50 -2.36
N PRO A 260 -18.33 1.62 -1.02
CA PRO A 260 -17.76 2.80 -0.36
C PRO A 260 -16.22 2.84 -0.52
N VAL A 261 -15.76 2.78 -1.77
CA VAL A 261 -14.35 2.94 -2.11
C VAL A 261 -14.03 4.43 -2.12
N ARG A 262 -12.89 4.80 -1.52
CA ARG A 262 -12.38 6.16 -1.51
C ARG A 262 -10.92 6.18 -1.95
N PRO A 263 -10.47 7.24 -2.64
CA PRO A 263 -9.07 7.38 -3.02
C PRO A 263 -8.22 7.80 -1.82
N VAL A 264 -7.25 6.95 -1.44
CA VAL A 264 -6.17 7.35 -0.54
C VAL A 264 -4.93 7.67 -1.38
N ARG A 265 -4.56 8.94 -1.41
CA ARG A 265 -3.43 9.42 -2.19
C ARG A 265 -2.13 9.03 -1.50
N GLY A 266 -1.18 8.50 -2.27
CA GLY A 266 0.18 8.25 -1.79
C GLY A 266 1.22 8.67 -2.82
N ALA A 267 2.13 9.55 -2.42
CA ALA A 267 3.31 9.89 -3.20
C ALA A 267 4.44 8.90 -2.93
N VAL A 268 5.15 8.54 -3.99
CA VAL A 268 6.31 7.64 -3.98
C VAL A 268 7.42 8.29 -4.82
N LEU A 269 8.65 8.14 -4.38
CA LEU A 269 9.83 8.57 -5.11
C LEU A 269 10.52 7.34 -5.69
N ARG A 270 11.02 7.44 -6.92
CA ARG A 270 11.92 6.43 -7.50
C ARG A 270 13.28 7.06 -7.70
N LEU A 271 14.26 6.43 -7.09
CA LEU A 271 15.65 6.82 -7.10
C LEU A 271 16.46 5.78 -7.85
N ARG A 272 17.70 6.14 -8.21
CA ARG A 272 18.64 5.24 -8.86
C ARG A 272 20.04 5.43 -8.30
N ALA A 273 20.69 4.33 -7.96
CA ALA A 273 22.11 4.32 -7.67
C ALA A 273 22.92 4.53 -8.97
N VAL A 274 23.95 5.36 -8.90
CA VAL A 274 24.83 5.72 -10.01
C VAL A 274 26.16 4.99 -9.87
N GLY A 275 26.64 4.39 -10.96
CA GLY A 275 27.93 3.69 -10.97
C GLY A 275 27.93 2.46 -10.06
N ASP A 276 28.90 2.39 -9.15
CA ASP A 276 29.10 1.32 -8.19
C ASP A 276 28.58 1.65 -6.77
N GLN A 277 27.75 2.68 -6.65
CA GLN A 277 27.11 3.04 -5.38
C GLN A 277 26.42 1.82 -4.75
N PRO A 278 26.65 1.57 -3.44
CA PRO A 278 26.01 0.44 -2.77
C PRO A 278 24.51 0.69 -2.65
N VAL A 279 23.70 -0.37 -2.74
CA VAL A 279 22.23 -0.31 -2.56
C VAL A 279 21.79 -1.16 -1.36
N PRO A 280 20.64 -0.83 -0.72
CA PRO A 280 20.11 -1.64 0.36
C PRO A 280 19.86 -3.07 -0.12
N ARG A 281 20.31 -4.04 0.68
CA ARG A 281 20.20 -5.49 0.44
C ARG A 281 18.84 -6.04 0.84
N THR A 282 18.13 -5.31 1.68
CA THR A 282 16.81 -5.68 2.21
C THR A 282 15.76 -4.65 1.82
N THR A 283 14.49 -5.04 1.88
CA THR A 283 13.42 -4.03 1.95
C THR A 283 13.52 -3.39 3.32
N VAL A 284 13.85 -2.10 3.39
CA VAL A 284 13.94 -1.38 4.65
C VAL A 284 12.61 -0.70 4.91
N ARG A 285 11.96 -1.03 6.01
CA ARG A 285 10.81 -0.32 6.53
C ARG A 285 11.18 0.33 7.85
N GLY A 286 10.42 1.32 8.27
CA GLY A 286 10.67 1.89 9.57
C GLY A 286 9.79 3.04 9.96
N PHE A 287 10.11 3.55 11.14
CA PHE A 287 9.53 4.75 11.70
C PHE A 287 10.63 5.78 11.93
N VAL A 288 10.34 7.02 11.56
CA VAL A 288 11.18 8.17 11.85
C VAL A 288 10.31 9.22 12.52
N LYS A 289 10.49 9.39 13.83
CA LYS A 289 9.67 10.31 14.66
C LYS A 289 8.18 9.97 14.57
N GLY A 290 7.85 8.69 14.70
CA GLY A 290 6.49 8.16 14.62
C GLY A 290 5.89 8.09 13.21
N HIS A 291 6.63 8.50 12.17
CA HIS A 291 6.11 8.49 10.80
C HIS A 291 6.66 7.29 10.01
N PRO A 292 5.80 6.50 9.36
CA PRO A 292 6.24 5.34 8.59
C PRO A 292 6.97 5.75 7.30
N ILE A 293 7.92 4.91 6.90
CA ILE A 293 8.65 5.00 5.63
C ILE A 293 9.06 3.58 5.19
N TYR A 294 9.21 3.38 3.89
CA TYR A 294 9.80 2.20 3.29
C TYR A 294 10.76 2.58 2.16
N ILE A 295 11.74 1.72 1.93
CA ILE A 295 12.76 1.77 0.89
C ILE A 295 12.82 0.36 0.30
N VAL A 296 12.46 0.22 -0.97
CA VAL A 296 12.43 -1.07 -1.67
C VAL A 296 13.42 -1.03 -2.81
N THR A 297 14.43 -1.89 -2.76
CA THR A 297 15.44 -2.01 -3.82
C THR A 297 15.01 -3.02 -4.87
N ARG A 298 15.20 -2.68 -6.15
CA ARG A 298 15.04 -3.58 -7.30
C ARG A 298 16.39 -4.08 -7.78
N GLU A 299 16.38 -5.23 -8.44
CA GLU A 299 17.59 -5.78 -9.09
C GLU A 299 18.10 -4.88 -10.23
N SER A 300 17.21 -4.10 -10.85
CA SER A 300 17.57 -3.08 -11.86
C SER A 300 18.38 -1.90 -11.29
N GLY A 301 18.58 -1.83 -9.98
CA GLY A 301 19.21 -0.70 -9.30
C GLY A 301 18.25 0.46 -9.01
N GLU A 302 16.96 0.32 -9.33
CA GLU A 302 15.92 1.27 -8.89
C GLU A 302 15.65 1.11 -7.39
N ILE A 303 15.48 2.24 -6.70
CA ILE A 303 15.13 2.31 -5.28
C ILE A 303 13.81 3.07 -5.13
N VAL A 304 12.80 2.42 -4.58
CA VAL A 304 11.48 3.00 -4.36
C VAL A 304 11.37 3.48 -2.92
N VAL A 305 11.13 4.77 -2.71
CA VAL A 305 10.96 5.38 -1.39
C VAL A 305 9.51 5.82 -1.23
N GLY A 306 8.84 5.34 -0.19
CA GLY A 306 7.45 5.71 0.03
C GLY A 306 6.93 5.40 1.42
N ALA A 307 5.69 5.75 1.72
CA ALA A 307 4.86 6.65 0.93
C ALA A 307 4.26 7.72 1.83
N SER A 308 3.92 8.87 1.24
CA SER A 308 2.97 9.77 1.89
C SER A 308 1.58 9.11 1.95
N SER A 309 0.71 9.66 2.77
CA SER A 309 -0.70 9.28 2.81
C SER A 309 -1.53 10.52 3.11
N ASP A 310 -2.46 10.86 2.22
CA ASP A 310 -3.45 11.92 2.45
C ASP A 310 -4.77 11.63 1.74
N GLU A 311 -5.83 12.29 2.22
CA GLU A 311 -7.20 12.15 1.71
C GLU A 311 -7.68 13.47 1.13
N ARG A 312 -7.16 13.84 -0.04
CA ARG A 312 -7.51 15.06 -0.78
C ARG A 312 -8.31 14.78 -2.05
N GLY A 313 -9.05 13.66 -2.07
CA GLY A 313 -9.75 13.19 -3.27
C GLY A 313 -8.79 12.84 -4.41
N PHE A 314 -9.24 12.95 -5.66
CA PHE A 314 -8.43 12.69 -6.86
C PHE A 314 -7.53 13.86 -7.28
N ASP A 315 -6.89 14.54 -6.32
CA ASP A 315 -5.90 15.56 -6.64
C ASP A 315 -4.62 14.93 -7.21
N ARG A 316 -4.51 14.93 -8.55
CA ARG A 316 -3.42 14.36 -9.35
C ARG A 316 -2.21 15.26 -9.50
N ARG A 317 -2.19 16.47 -8.91
CA ARG A 317 -0.99 17.33 -8.96
C ARG A 317 0.20 16.51 -8.46
N THR A 318 1.35 16.62 -9.12
CA THR A 318 2.59 15.91 -8.75
C THR A 318 2.88 16.09 -7.25
N GLY A 319 3.54 15.10 -6.64
CA GLY A 319 3.79 15.04 -5.20
C GLY A 319 4.19 16.40 -4.63
N THR A 320 3.50 16.86 -3.57
CA THR A 320 3.77 18.19 -3.03
C THR A 320 5.23 18.30 -2.59
N ALA A 321 5.82 19.50 -2.67
CA ALA A 321 7.19 19.72 -2.22
C ALA A 321 7.42 19.22 -0.78
N GLY A 322 6.41 19.37 0.10
CA GLY A 322 6.44 18.83 1.46
C GLY A 322 6.48 17.30 1.50
N ALA A 323 5.68 16.61 0.69
CA ALA A 323 5.71 15.15 0.61
C ALA A 323 7.07 14.62 0.11
N VAL A 324 7.64 15.24 -0.93
CA VAL A 324 8.97 14.88 -1.44
C VAL A 324 10.04 15.11 -0.37
N HIS A 325 10.05 16.30 0.25
CA HIS A 325 10.97 16.64 1.33
C HIS A 325 10.89 15.64 2.49
N ASP A 326 9.68 15.33 2.95
CA ASP A 326 9.48 14.44 4.09
C ASP A 326 9.91 13.01 3.80
N LEU A 327 9.63 12.50 2.60
CA LEU A 327 10.08 11.17 2.17
C LEU A 327 11.61 11.10 2.09
N LEU A 328 12.26 12.06 1.42
CA LEU A 328 13.72 12.10 1.34
C LEU A 328 14.37 12.23 2.72
N ARG A 329 13.89 13.17 3.54
CA ARG A 329 14.43 13.38 4.90
C ARG A 329 14.35 12.11 5.74
N ARG A 330 13.18 11.44 5.77
CA ARG A 330 12.99 10.21 6.56
C ARG A 330 13.84 9.07 6.01
N ALA A 331 13.90 8.92 4.69
CA ALA A 331 14.71 7.88 4.06
C ALA A 331 16.20 8.05 4.36
N ILE A 332 16.74 9.28 4.27
CA ILE A 332 18.14 9.60 4.62
C ILE A 332 18.42 9.36 6.11
N GLU A 333 17.45 9.61 7.00
CA GLU A 333 17.62 9.32 8.43
C GLU A 333 17.79 7.81 8.71
N LEU A 334 17.17 6.94 7.91
CA LEU A 334 17.34 5.49 8.01
C LEU A 334 18.57 4.98 7.24
N VAL A 335 18.75 5.42 6.00
CA VAL A 335 19.78 4.99 5.05
C VAL A 335 20.44 6.23 4.45
N PRO A 336 21.56 6.72 5.01
CA PRO A 336 22.17 7.98 4.60
C PRO A 336 22.60 8.02 3.13
N GLU A 337 22.95 6.88 2.55
CA GLU A 337 23.36 6.74 1.13
C GLU A 337 22.32 7.29 0.15
N ILE A 338 21.04 7.31 0.54
CA ILE A 338 19.94 7.85 -0.28
C ILE A 338 20.17 9.30 -0.69
N ALA A 339 20.93 10.08 0.09
CA ALA A 339 21.26 11.46 -0.24
C ALA A 339 22.06 11.59 -1.55
N GLU A 340 22.75 10.53 -1.98
CA GLU A 340 23.65 10.51 -3.13
C GLU A 340 23.02 9.86 -4.38
N TYR A 341 21.81 9.29 -4.27
CA TYR A 341 21.11 8.68 -5.40
C TYR A 341 20.45 9.72 -6.29
N HIS A 342 20.35 9.42 -7.59
CA HIS A 342 19.60 10.24 -8.53
C HIS A 342 18.10 10.08 -8.30
N LEU A 343 17.34 11.18 -8.33
CA LEU A 343 15.87 11.15 -8.28
C LEU A 343 15.32 11.05 -9.72
N ASP A 344 14.87 9.87 -10.10
CA ASP A 344 14.31 9.60 -11.44
C ASP A 344 12.86 10.08 -11.56
N GLU A 345 12.05 9.85 -10.52
CA GLU A 345 10.59 10.03 -10.62
C GLU A 345 9.93 10.43 -9.29
N VAL A 346 8.89 11.26 -9.39
CA VAL A 346 7.92 11.52 -8.31
C VAL A 346 6.53 11.15 -8.80
N SER A 347 5.97 10.06 -8.29
CA SER A 347 4.66 9.54 -8.71
C SER A 347 3.62 9.70 -7.60
N VAL A 348 2.35 9.81 -7.99
CA VAL A 348 1.21 9.85 -7.06
C VAL A 348 0.20 8.81 -7.50
N GLY A 349 -0.17 7.91 -6.58
CA GLY A 349 -1.17 6.87 -6.81
C GLY A 349 -2.37 7.01 -5.87
N PHE A 350 -3.50 6.42 -6.27
CA PHE A 350 -4.74 6.43 -5.49
C PHE A 350 -5.09 5.01 -5.08
N ARG A 351 -4.82 4.67 -3.82
CA ARG A 351 -5.13 3.37 -3.25
C ARG A 351 -6.64 3.29 -3.02
N PRO A 352 -7.31 2.21 -3.47
CA PRO A 352 -8.74 2.05 -3.22
C PRO A 352 -8.97 1.63 -1.77
N GLY A 353 -9.24 2.59 -0.89
CA GLY A 353 -9.55 2.33 0.52
C GLY A 353 -11.04 2.10 0.74
N THR A 354 -11.39 1.32 1.75
CA THR A 354 -12.76 1.12 2.26
C THR A 354 -12.88 1.71 3.67
N PRO A 355 -14.08 1.81 4.27
CA PRO A 355 -14.24 2.36 5.61
C PRO A 355 -13.48 1.59 6.70
N ASP A 356 -13.35 0.28 6.55
CA ASP A 356 -12.62 -0.61 7.47
C ASP A 356 -11.24 -1.04 6.92
N ASN A 357 -10.84 -0.54 5.75
CA ASN A 357 -9.63 -0.91 5.00
C ASN A 357 -9.54 -2.39 4.57
N LEU A 358 -10.60 -3.18 4.74
CA LEU A 358 -10.67 -4.55 4.22
C LEU A 358 -11.15 -4.55 2.77
N PRO A 359 -10.67 -5.48 1.92
CA PRO A 359 -11.16 -5.63 0.55
C PRO A 359 -12.69 -5.82 0.45
N LEU A 360 -13.24 -5.49 -0.72
CA LEU A 360 -14.59 -5.84 -1.14
C LEU A 360 -14.46 -6.98 -2.15
N ILE A 361 -14.66 -8.22 -1.71
CA ILE A 361 -14.56 -9.42 -2.54
C ILE A 361 -15.82 -10.25 -2.29
N GLY A 362 -16.65 -10.47 -3.32
CA GLY A 362 -17.88 -11.24 -3.15
C GLY A 362 -18.96 -10.91 -4.18
N ARG A 363 -20.06 -11.67 -4.13
CA ARG A 363 -21.22 -11.44 -4.99
C ARG A 363 -22.00 -10.21 -4.52
N LEU A 364 -22.40 -9.39 -5.48
CA LEU A 364 -23.32 -8.27 -5.32
C LEU A 364 -24.75 -8.68 -5.68
N ASP A 365 -24.89 -9.57 -6.67
CA ASP A 365 -26.10 -10.27 -7.04
C ASP A 365 -25.76 -11.60 -7.76
N ALA A 366 -26.72 -12.21 -8.44
CA ALA A 366 -26.51 -13.45 -9.20
C ALA A 366 -25.54 -13.30 -10.39
N ARG A 367 -25.35 -12.09 -10.91
CA ARG A 367 -24.57 -11.77 -12.10
C ARG A 367 -23.24 -11.08 -11.78
N THR A 368 -23.17 -10.30 -10.73
CA THR A 368 -22.10 -9.33 -10.49
C THR A 368 -21.29 -9.67 -9.24
N VAL A 369 -19.96 -9.62 -9.38
CA VAL A 369 -18.97 -9.83 -8.32
C VAL A 369 -18.14 -8.56 -8.15
N ALA A 370 -17.88 -8.14 -6.91
CA ALA A 370 -16.91 -7.10 -6.60
C ALA A 370 -15.54 -7.72 -6.27
N ALA A 371 -14.47 -7.07 -6.72
CA ALA A 371 -13.09 -7.39 -6.37
C ALA A 371 -12.25 -6.10 -6.36
N THR A 372 -12.44 -5.28 -5.33
CA THR A 372 -11.82 -3.95 -5.20
C THR A 372 -11.49 -3.64 -3.73
N GLY A 373 -11.03 -2.42 -3.43
CA GLY A 373 -10.85 -1.98 -2.05
C GLY A 373 -9.59 -2.52 -1.37
N HIS A 374 -8.61 -3.04 -2.11
CA HIS A 374 -7.40 -3.67 -1.55
C HIS A 374 -6.42 -2.71 -0.88
N TYR A 375 -6.71 -1.41 -0.88
CA TYR A 375 -5.94 -0.36 -0.24
C TYR A 375 -4.43 -0.47 -0.48
N ARG A 376 -3.64 -0.71 0.58
CA ARG A 376 -2.17 -0.81 0.54
C ARG A 376 -1.65 -2.18 0.11
N ASN A 377 -2.47 -3.22 0.20
CA ASN A 377 -2.08 -4.62 -0.01
C ASN A 377 -2.44 -5.14 -1.40
N GLY A 378 -2.83 -4.26 -2.33
CA GLY A 378 -3.31 -4.64 -3.67
C GLY A 378 -2.37 -5.55 -4.44
N ILE A 379 -1.05 -5.31 -4.37
CA ILE A 379 -0.07 -6.22 -4.98
C ILE A 379 -0.06 -7.54 -4.21
N ALA A 380 0.27 -7.53 -2.91
CA ALA A 380 0.35 -8.75 -2.09
C ALA A 380 -0.86 -9.69 -2.24
N LEU A 381 -2.07 -9.15 -2.47
CA LEU A 381 -3.33 -9.89 -2.58
C LEU A 381 -3.69 -10.39 -4.00
N ILE A 382 -2.86 -10.15 -5.03
CA ILE A 382 -3.16 -10.55 -6.41
C ILE A 382 -3.49 -12.05 -6.53
N PRO A 383 -2.62 -13.00 -6.12
CA PRO A 383 -2.88 -14.42 -6.31
C PRO A 383 -4.16 -14.89 -5.62
N ALA A 384 -4.33 -14.57 -4.33
CA ALA A 384 -5.49 -15.03 -3.56
C ALA A 384 -6.80 -14.40 -4.06
N THR A 385 -6.79 -13.11 -4.45
CA THR A 385 -7.99 -12.46 -5.01
C THR A 385 -8.39 -13.11 -6.32
N ALA A 386 -7.44 -13.35 -7.23
CA ALA A 386 -7.73 -13.97 -8.52
C ALA A 386 -8.29 -15.39 -8.36
N ALA A 387 -7.69 -16.19 -7.47
CA ALA A 387 -8.18 -17.53 -7.16
C ALA A 387 -9.58 -17.53 -6.54
N ALA A 388 -9.83 -16.64 -5.57
CA ALA A 388 -11.11 -16.56 -4.89
C ALA A 388 -12.24 -16.10 -5.83
N VAL A 389 -12.00 -15.09 -6.68
CA VAL A 389 -12.99 -14.63 -7.66
C VAL A 389 -13.25 -15.69 -8.73
N ALA A 390 -12.23 -16.40 -9.22
CA ALA A 390 -12.43 -17.51 -10.13
C ALA A 390 -13.28 -18.63 -9.51
N ALA A 391 -13.08 -18.91 -8.22
CA ALA A 391 -13.89 -19.88 -7.48
C ALA A 391 -15.35 -19.41 -7.32
N LEU A 392 -15.58 -18.13 -6.98
CA LEU A 392 -16.93 -17.54 -6.93
C LEU A 392 -17.64 -17.70 -8.28
N LEU A 393 -16.98 -17.35 -9.38
CA LEU A 393 -17.54 -17.45 -10.73
C LEU A 393 -17.83 -18.89 -11.15
N ALA A 394 -17.14 -19.87 -10.57
CA ALA A 394 -17.42 -21.29 -10.72
C ALA A 394 -18.50 -21.84 -9.74
N GLY A 395 -19.14 -20.96 -8.95
CA GLY A 395 -20.23 -21.31 -8.03
C GLY A 395 -19.78 -21.78 -6.64
N LYS A 396 -18.53 -21.51 -6.25
CA LYS A 396 -18.00 -21.83 -4.90
C LYS A 396 -18.01 -20.58 -4.02
N ASP A 397 -19.15 -20.32 -3.38
CA ASP A 397 -19.39 -19.09 -2.61
C ASP A 397 -18.63 -19.02 -1.27
N ASP A 398 -18.09 -20.14 -0.77
CA ASP A 398 -17.32 -20.25 0.48
C ASP A 398 -15.84 -19.87 0.33
N ALA A 399 -15.39 -19.51 -0.86
CA ALA A 399 -13.99 -19.21 -1.17
C ALA A 399 -13.48 -17.88 -0.60
N VAL A 400 -14.35 -17.03 -0.03
CA VAL A 400 -14.01 -15.69 0.44
C VAL A 400 -14.40 -15.52 1.91
N PRO A 401 -13.53 -14.96 2.77
CA PRO A 401 -13.89 -14.61 4.14
C PRO A 401 -15.12 -13.69 4.20
N ALA A 402 -16.08 -14.00 5.07
CA ALA A 402 -17.30 -13.20 5.25
C ALA A 402 -17.01 -11.72 5.56
N ALA A 403 -15.87 -11.41 6.19
CA ALA A 403 -15.44 -10.04 6.46
C ALA A 403 -15.18 -9.21 5.19
N PHE A 404 -14.99 -9.84 4.03
CA PHE A 404 -14.79 -9.15 2.75
C PHE A 404 -16.07 -8.98 1.94
N ASP A 405 -17.22 -9.45 2.46
CA ASP A 405 -18.52 -9.30 1.82
C ASP A 405 -18.71 -7.83 1.37
N PRO A 406 -18.90 -7.56 0.06
CA PRO A 406 -19.05 -6.21 -0.44
C PRO A 406 -20.33 -5.53 0.07
N LEU A 407 -21.32 -6.29 0.56
CA LEU A 407 -22.59 -5.78 1.09
C LEU A 407 -22.57 -5.52 2.59
N ARG A 408 -21.44 -5.77 3.30
CA ARG A 408 -21.33 -5.65 4.77
C ARG A 408 -21.64 -4.26 5.33
N PHE A 409 -21.60 -3.22 4.51
CA PHE A 409 -21.94 -1.86 4.91
C PHE A 409 -23.44 -1.53 4.76
N GLY A 410 -24.24 -2.39 4.15
CA GLY A 410 -25.68 -2.19 3.94
C GLY A 410 -26.04 -1.19 2.83
N SER A 411 -27.35 -1.01 2.61
CA SER A 411 -27.91 -0.08 1.61
C SER A 411 -27.88 1.38 2.10
N PRO A 412 -27.99 2.40 1.20
CA PRO A 412 -27.89 3.81 1.61
C PRO A 412 -29.04 4.21 2.55
N ARG A 413 -30.19 3.53 2.41
CA ARG A 413 -31.37 3.72 3.25
C ARG A 413 -31.11 3.28 4.69
N GLU A 414 -30.48 2.13 4.90
CA GLU A 414 -30.19 1.62 6.25
C GLU A 414 -29.12 2.46 6.95
N GLN A 415 -28.14 3.00 6.21
CA GLN A 415 -27.12 3.90 6.78
C GLN A 415 -27.68 5.28 7.16
N ARG A 416 -28.66 5.82 6.41
CA ARG A 416 -29.37 7.07 6.74
C ARG A 416 -30.47 6.89 7.79
N GLN A 417 -31.07 5.70 7.86
CA GLN A 417 -32.13 5.37 8.82
C GLN A 417 -31.61 4.82 10.15
N ARG A 418 -30.31 4.52 10.28
CA ARG A 418 -29.72 4.35 11.62
C ARG A 418 -30.01 5.64 12.41
N PRO A 419 -30.80 5.55 13.48
CA PRO A 419 -30.94 6.69 14.38
C PRO A 419 -29.54 7.13 14.78
N LEU A 420 -29.35 8.44 14.95
CA LEU A 420 -28.25 8.96 15.75
C LEU A 420 -28.47 8.55 17.22
N GLU A 421 -28.50 7.26 17.49
CA GLU A 421 -28.58 6.70 18.83
C GLU A 421 -27.18 6.87 19.45
N GLY A 422 -27.07 7.84 20.35
CA GLY A 422 -25.91 8.01 21.22
C GLY A 422 -24.97 9.17 20.87
N ARG A 423 -25.43 10.28 20.30
CA ARG A 423 -24.85 11.59 20.69
C ARG A 423 -25.59 12.08 21.91
N ASP A 424 -25.29 11.45 23.04
CA ASP A 424 -25.67 12.01 24.33
C ASP A 424 -24.88 13.31 24.50
N GLN A 425 -25.58 14.43 24.34
CA GLN A 425 -25.09 15.72 24.77
C GLN A 425 -25.08 15.67 26.30
N ARG A 426 -23.86 15.58 26.86
CA ARG A 426 -23.47 15.50 28.29
C ARG A 426 -23.02 14.11 28.74
N ALA A 427 -21.88 13.65 28.22
CA ALA A 427 -20.92 12.93 29.05
C ALA A 427 -19.80 13.93 29.42
N GLU A 428 -19.91 14.49 30.61
CA GLU A 428 -18.81 15.20 31.26
C GLU A 428 -17.62 14.24 31.34
N VAL A 429 -16.54 14.58 30.64
CA VAL A 429 -15.22 14.06 30.98
C VAL A 429 -14.96 14.52 32.41
N PRO A 430 -14.63 13.63 33.37
CA PRO A 430 -14.34 14.07 34.73
C PRO A 430 -13.03 14.88 34.69
N PHE A 431 -13.20 16.19 34.59
CA PHE A 431 -12.19 17.16 34.94
C PHE A 431 -12.04 17.03 36.47
N ALA A 432 -10.89 16.54 36.91
CA ALA A 432 -10.52 16.59 38.32
C ALA A 432 -10.35 18.06 38.72
N GLY A 433 -11.46 18.67 39.13
CA GLY A 433 -11.55 20.02 39.62
C GLY A 433 -10.77 20.19 40.91
N SER A 434 -9.91 21.20 40.90
CA SER A 434 -9.37 21.92 42.03
C SER A 434 -10.29 21.97 43.25
N GLY A 435 -9.86 21.34 44.34
CA GLY A 435 -10.37 21.58 45.68
C GLY A 435 -9.72 22.82 46.31
N GLN A 436 -10.51 23.89 46.38
CA GLN A 436 -10.58 24.92 47.43
C GLN A 436 -9.30 25.66 47.90
N ARG A 437 -9.28 26.96 47.56
CA ARG A 437 -8.58 28.01 48.32
C ARG A 437 -9.46 28.53 49.46
N SER A 438 -8.84 28.76 50.62
CA SER A 438 -9.14 29.76 51.68
C SER A 438 -8.22 29.41 52.86
N GLU A 439 -7.37 30.22 53.49
CA GLU A 439 -7.26 31.67 53.71
C GLU A 439 -5.79 32.02 54.13
N ALA A 440 -5.40 33.30 54.04
CA ALA A 440 -4.06 33.93 54.11
C ALA A 440 -3.35 33.87 55.52
N PRO A 441 -2.15 34.48 55.80
CA PRO A 441 -1.41 35.50 55.04
C PRO A 441 0.16 35.48 55.02
N PHE A 442 0.69 36.40 54.21
CA PHE A 442 2.04 36.97 54.09
C PHE A 442 3.00 36.82 55.30
N SER A 443 4.30 36.56 55.02
CA SER A 443 5.46 37.41 55.42
C SER A 443 6.81 36.67 55.32
N GLY A 444 7.79 37.28 54.64
CA GLY A 444 9.21 37.23 55.04
C GLY A 444 10.16 36.31 54.25
N ALA A 445 11.02 36.91 53.43
CA ALA A 445 12.40 36.43 53.23
C ALA A 445 13.15 36.55 54.60
N PRO A 446 14.30 35.89 54.88
CA PRO A 446 15.47 35.91 53.98
C PRO A 446 16.47 34.72 54.06
N GLU A 447 17.54 34.89 53.27
CA GLU A 447 18.94 34.56 53.57
C GLU A 447 19.56 33.19 53.22
N SER A 448 20.49 33.30 52.27
CA SER A 448 21.72 32.54 52.07
C SER A 448 22.45 32.15 53.36
N ARG A 449 23.04 30.94 53.37
CA ARG A 449 24.33 30.68 54.02
C ARG A 449 25.10 29.56 53.33
N VAL A 450 26.34 29.91 52.97
CA VAL A 450 27.46 29.05 52.63
C VAL A 450 28.07 28.50 53.92
N ALA A 451 28.59 27.27 53.89
CA ALA A 451 29.70 26.76 54.72
C ALA A 451 30.26 25.54 53.95
N GLU A 452 31.37 25.64 53.22
CA GLU A 452 32.77 25.57 53.67
C GLU A 452 33.02 24.53 54.77
N GLY A 453 33.98 23.65 54.48
CA GLY A 453 34.24 22.41 55.19
C GLY A 453 35.24 22.54 56.34
N SER A 454 35.62 21.39 56.89
CA SER A 454 36.96 21.20 57.45
C SER A 454 37.25 19.72 57.72
N ASP A 455 38.43 19.35 57.26
CA ASP A 455 39.24 18.15 57.39
C ASP A 455 39.29 17.45 58.76
N SER A 456 39.63 16.15 58.79
CA SER A 456 41.04 15.72 58.99
C SER A 456 41.24 14.24 59.36
N THR A 457 42.26 13.65 58.70
CA THR A 457 43.23 12.61 59.15
C THR A 457 42.75 11.16 59.37
N GLY A 458 43.44 10.10 58.94
CA GLY A 458 44.72 9.96 58.22
C GLY A 458 45.18 8.49 58.08
N VAL A 459 46.00 8.26 57.04
CA VAL A 459 47.20 7.38 56.95
C VAL A 459 47.08 5.84 57.11
N HIS A 460 47.28 5.10 56.01
CA HIS A 460 48.43 4.19 55.76
C HIS A 460 48.28 3.43 54.41
N GLY A 461 49.25 3.53 53.50
CA GLY A 461 49.54 2.51 52.47
C GLY A 461 50.76 1.67 52.88
N PRO A 462 51.50 0.98 51.97
CA PRO A 462 51.20 0.42 50.64
C PRO A 462 51.76 -1.03 50.48
N ALA A 463 51.69 -1.64 49.27
CA ALA A 463 52.71 -2.55 48.64
C ALA A 463 52.07 -3.50 47.59
N GLN A 464 52.47 -3.44 46.30
CA GLN A 464 53.43 -4.31 45.56
C GLN A 464 52.93 -5.75 45.30
N GLY A 465 53.14 -6.42 44.15
CA GLY A 465 53.95 -6.21 42.94
C GLY A 465 53.35 -7.05 41.77
N SER A 466 53.64 -6.73 40.49
CA SER A 466 54.72 -7.31 39.63
C SER A 466 54.45 -8.80 39.27
N GLU A 467 54.61 -9.33 38.05
CA GLU A 467 55.48 -9.14 36.87
C GLU A 467 54.68 -9.63 35.62
N VAL A 468 54.83 -9.19 34.36
CA VAL A 468 55.96 -8.93 33.45
C VAL A 468 56.72 -10.18 32.96
N ALA A 469 56.86 -10.24 31.63
CA ALA A 469 57.74 -11.05 30.78
C ALA A 469 57.27 -12.50 30.46
N ASP A 470 57.48 -13.06 29.27
CA ASP A 470 58.43 -12.68 28.22
C ASP A 470 58.05 -13.19 26.82
N ARG A 471 58.76 -12.58 25.86
CA ARG A 471 58.98 -12.77 24.41
C ARG A 471 58.93 -14.22 23.88
N THR A 472 58.86 -14.53 22.58
CA THR A 472 59.88 -14.35 21.51
C THR A 472 59.31 -15.10 20.27
N SER A 473 59.00 -14.48 19.12
CA SER A 473 59.84 -14.25 17.92
C SER A 473 59.73 -15.30 16.81
N ALA A 474 60.03 -14.82 15.58
CA ALA A 474 60.41 -15.54 14.35
C ALA A 474 59.24 -16.15 13.54
N GLN A 475 59.17 -16.21 12.22
CA GLN A 475 59.88 -15.69 11.02
C GLN A 475 59.17 -16.43 9.84
N GLU A 476 58.70 -15.75 8.80
CA GLU A 476 59.23 -15.83 7.41
C GLU A 476 58.58 -16.88 6.47
N ALA A 477 58.53 -16.46 5.20
CA ALA A 477 58.55 -17.22 3.94
C ALA A 477 57.22 -17.54 3.21
N ASP A 478 57.03 -16.80 2.12
CA ASP A 478 56.73 -17.24 0.74
C ASP A 478 56.01 -18.57 0.51
N SER A 479 54.84 -18.50 -0.14
CA SER A 479 54.59 -19.04 -1.50
C SER A 479 53.23 -18.58 -2.02
#